data_AF-A0A967KBI3-F1
#
_entry.id   AF-A0A967KBI3-F1
#
_cell.length_a   1.000
_cell.length_b   1.000
_cell.length_c   1.000
_cell.angle_alpha   90.00
_cell.angle_beta   90.00
_cell.angle_gamma   90.00
#
_symmetry.space_group_name_H-M   'P 1'
#
loop_
_entity.id
_entity.type
_entity.pdbx_description
1 polymer ?
#
loop_
_entity_poly.entity_id
_entity_poly.type
_entity_poly.pdbx_seq_one_letter_code
_entity_poly.pdbx_strand_id
1 'polypeptide(L)'
;ETLEHFEASLAHFRRLFRIEPRVAVRDRHPGYLSSRVAEEMGLERVLEVQHHHAHAAAVLAEHGLEGPALAVVYDGTGYGDDGRIWGAELLVSTLTGYRRVARLRNVPLAGGDAAVRAPWRIALGYRSLEPGLASAFPAAFAGIPERKVRVVERQIVAGLNAPEASSMGRLFDAAAAVLGVRRRCRYEAEAAMALEALAGRRPAAS
;
A
#
# COMPACT_ATOMS: atom_id res chain seq x y z
N GLU A 1 -6.89 -19.10 -12.97
CA GLU A 1 -7.61 -19.33 -11.70
C GLU A 1 -8.26 -18.07 -11.11
N THR A 2 -7.53 -17.10 -10.53
CA THR A 2 -8.18 -15.93 -9.86
C THR A 2 -9.01 -15.05 -10.79
N LEU A 3 -8.52 -14.77 -12.01
CA LEU A 3 -9.25 -13.96 -13.00
C LEU A 3 -10.51 -14.69 -13.50
N GLU A 4 -10.37 -15.96 -13.87
CA GLU A 4 -11.49 -16.80 -14.32
C GLU A 4 -12.58 -16.89 -13.23
N HIS A 5 -12.20 -16.99 -11.96
CA HIS A 5 -13.14 -16.98 -10.84
C HIS A 5 -13.87 -15.63 -10.71
N PHE A 6 -13.15 -14.52 -10.89
CA PHE A 6 -13.74 -13.17 -10.90
C PHE A 6 -14.77 -13.01 -12.03
N GLU A 7 -14.42 -13.42 -13.25
CA GLU A 7 -15.30 -13.34 -14.43
C GLU A 7 -16.55 -14.23 -14.26
N ALA A 8 -16.37 -15.46 -13.76
CA ALA A 8 -17.47 -16.37 -13.47
C ALA A 8 -18.42 -15.77 -12.42
N SER A 9 -17.87 -15.15 -11.37
CA SER A 9 -18.64 -14.46 -10.33
C SER A 9 -19.39 -13.26 -10.90
N LEU A 10 -18.74 -12.41 -11.68
CA LEU A 10 -19.37 -11.27 -12.34
C LEU A 10 -20.55 -11.72 -13.23
N ALA A 11 -20.35 -12.76 -14.05
CA ALA A 11 -21.40 -13.32 -14.89
C ALA A 11 -22.57 -13.90 -14.07
N HIS A 12 -22.26 -14.56 -12.93
CA HIS A 12 -23.27 -15.07 -12.01
C HIS A 12 -24.11 -13.95 -11.40
N PHE A 13 -23.47 -12.91 -10.84
CA PHE A 13 -24.16 -11.78 -10.21
C PHE A 13 -25.03 -11.00 -11.20
N ARG A 14 -24.57 -10.79 -12.44
CA ARG A 14 -25.38 -10.17 -13.51
C ARG A 14 -26.68 -10.94 -13.77
N ARG A 15 -26.61 -12.27 -13.84
CA ARG A 15 -27.80 -13.11 -14.04
C ARG A 15 -28.71 -13.12 -12.81
N LEU A 16 -28.13 -13.27 -11.61
CA LEU A 16 -28.87 -13.39 -10.36
C LEU A 16 -29.69 -12.12 -10.07
N PHE A 17 -29.07 -10.95 -10.21
CA PHE A 17 -29.70 -9.67 -9.91
C PHE A 17 -30.33 -9.01 -11.15
N ARG A 18 -30.24 -9.66 -12.33
CA ARG A 18 -30.73 -9.14 -13.61
C ARG A 18 -30.20 -7.73 -13.92
N ILE A 19 -28.90 -7.54 -13.67
CA ILE A 19 -28.22 -6.25 -13.87
C ILE A 19 -27.52 -6.25 -15.22
N GLU A 20 -27.77 -5.20 -15.99
CA GLU A 20 -27.01 -4.82 -17.18
C GLU A 20 -26.16 -3.58 -16.85
N PRO A 21 -24.86 -3.75 -16.57
CA PRO A 21 -23.99 -2.63 -16.24
C PRO A 21 -23.94 -1.62 -17.39
N ARG A 22 -24.12 -0.34 -17.08
CA ARG A 22 -23.92 0.77 -18.04
C ARG A 22 -22.62 1.52 -17.79
N VAL A 23 -22.06 1.37 -16.59
CA VAL A 23 -20.82 2.02 -16.14
C VAL A 23 -19.99 0.98 -15.41
N ALA A 24 -18.70 0.96 -15.66
CA ALA A 24 -17.72 0.25 -14.82
C ALA A 24 -16.90 1.27 -14.04
N VAL A 25 -16.49 0.90 -12.82
CA VAL A 25 -15.57 1.67 -11.99
C VAL A 25 -14.36 0.80 -11.71
N ARG A 26 -13.16 1.33 -11.92
CA ARG A 26 -11.90 0.64 -11.68
C ARG A 26 -10.92 1.49 -10.87
N ASP A 27 -9.95 0.83 -10.27
CA ASP A 27 -8.80 1.51 -9.68
C ASP A 27 -7.99 2.23 -10.77
N ARG A 28 -7.35 3.34 -10.41
CA ARG A 28 -6.41 4.06 -11.29
C ARG A 28 -5.16 3.24 -11.62
N HIS A 29 -4.85 2.18 -10.87
CA HIS A 29 -3.72 1.32 -11.16
C HIS A 29 -3.89 0.63 -12.53
N PRO A 30 -3.03 0.91 -13.53
CA PRO A 30 -3.20 0.40 -14.89
C PRO A 30 -2.90 -1.10 -15.01
N GLY A 31 -2.06 -1.63 -14.10
CA GLY A 31 -1.64 -3.02 -14.12
C GLY A 31 -2.59 -4.03 -13.46
N TYR A 32 -3.74 -3.61 -12.90
CA TYR A 32 -4.66 -4.55 -12.25
C TYR A 32 -5.45 -5.35 -13.27
N LEU A 33 -5.65 -6.64 -12.99
CA LEU A 33 -6.47 -7.52 -13.83
C LEU A 33 -7.94 -7.05 -13.88
N SER A 34 -8.47 -6.56 -12.75
CA SER A 34 -9.81 -5.96 -12.70
C SER A 34 -9.94 -4.73 -13.59
N SER A 35 -8.88 -3.93 -13.72
CA SER A 35 -8.84 -2.80 -14.65
C SER A 35 -9.00 -3.28 -16.10
N ARG A 36 -8.32 -4.37 -16.49
CA ARG A 36 -8.47 -4.97 -17.82
C ARG A 36 -9.90 -5.47 -18.06
N VAL A 37 -10.48 -6.19 -17.10
CA VAL A 37 -11.85 -6.67 -17.24
C VAL A 37 -12.82 -5.52 -17.46
N ALA A 38 -12.70 -4.43 -16.70
CA ALA A 38 -13.56 -3.26 -16.87
C ALA A 38 -13.47 -2.63 -18.27
N GLU A 39 -12.28 -2.61 -18.88
CA GLU A 39 -12.07 -2.12 -20.26
C GLU A 39 -12.64 -3.10 -21.30
N GLU A 40 -12.43 -4.40 -21.11
CA GLU A 40 -12.88 -5.46 -22.02
C GLU A 40 -14.41 -5.65 -22.00
N MET A 41 -15.11 -5.13 -21.00
CA MET A 41 -16.58 -5.16 -20.94
C MET A 41 -17.25 -4.31 -22.02
N GLY A 42 -16.52 -3.40 -22.69
CA GLY A 42 -17.05 -2.60 -23.79
C GLY A 42 -18.20 -1.66 -23.41
N LEU A 43 -18.22 -1.19 -22.16
CA LEU A 43 -19.25 -0.26 -21.68
C LEU A 43 -18.99 1.16 -22.18
N GLU A 44 -20.06 1.95 -22.35
CA GLU A 44 -19.98 3.35 -22.79
C GLU A 44 -19.14 4.23 -21.85
N ARG A 45 -19.03 3.85 -20.57
CA ARG A 45 -18.32 4.62 -19.57
C ARG A 45 -17.56 3.73 -18.59
N VAL A 46 -16.26 3.94 -18.53
CA VAL A 46 -15.36 3.38 -17.50
C VAL A 46 -14.81 4.55 -16.68
N LEU A 47 -15.01 4.51 -15.37
CA LEU A 47 -14.56 5.53 -14.42
C LEU A 47 -13.35 5.02 -13.64
N GLU A 48 -12.34 5.87 -13.50
CA GLU A 48 -11.17 5.58 -12.67
C GLU A 48 -11.26 6.31 -11.34
N VAL A 49 -11.20 5.54 -10.25
CA VAL A 49 -11.23 6.07 -8.88
C VAL A 49 -9.90 5.77 -8.21
N GLN A 50 -9.35 6.75 -7.51
CA GLN A 50 -8.10 6.58 -6.78
C GLN A 50 -8.31 5.67 -5.55
N HIS A 51 -7.36 4.75 -5.32
CA HIS A 51 -7.45 3.69 -4.31
C HIS A 51 -7.82 4.19 -2.90
N HIS A 52 -7.10 5.19 -2.40
CA HIS A 52 -7.30 5.73 -1.05
C HIS A 52 -8.59 6.55 -0.94
N HIS A 53 -8.97 7.23 -2.01
CA HIS A 53 -10.26 7.89 -2.10
C HIS A 53 -11.40 6.87 -2.07
N ALA A 54 -11.27 5.73 -2.75
CA ALA A 54 -12.26 4.66 -2.70
C ALA A 54 -12.46 4.14 -1.27
N HIS A 55 -11.38 3.92 -0.50
CA HIS A 55 -11.46 3.56 0.92
C HIS A 55 -12.22 4.61 1.74
N ALA A 56 -11.89 5.90 1.55
CA ALA A 56 -12.57 6.98 2.25
C ALA A 56 -14.06 7.07 1.87
N ALA A 57 -14.37 7.01 0.57
CA ALA A 57 -15.73 7.10 0.04
C ALA A 57 -16.60 5.91 0.48
N ALA A 58 -16.03 4.71 0.63
CA ALA A 58 -16.74 3.54 1.14
C ALA A 58 -17.25 3.77 2.57
N VAL A 59 -16.41 4.30 3.46
CA VAL A 59 -16.79 4.62 4.85
C VAL A 59 -17.82 5.75 4.90
N LEU A 60 -17.64 6.79 4.06
CA LEU A 60 -18.63 7.86 3.95
C LEU A 60 -20.00 7.34 3.51
N ALA A 61 -20.02 6.48 2.50
CA ALA A 61 -21.25 5.88 1.97
C ALA A 61 -21.94 4.98 2.99
N GLU A 62 -21.18 4.14 3.71
CA GLU A 62 -21.70 3.27 4.77
C GLU A 62 -22.42 4.07 5.87
N HIS A 63 -21.90 5.24 6.21
CA HIS A 63 -22.49 6.12 7.23
C HIS A 63 -23.45 7.18 6.69
N GLY A 64 -23.75 7.19 5.39
CA GLY A 64 -24.63 8.18 4.77
C GLY A 64 -24.10 9.63 4.87
N LEU A 65 -22.79 9.81 4.92
CA LEU A 65 -22.13 11.11 5.03
C LEU A 65 -21.84 11.68 3.63
N GLU A 66 -22.46 12.80 3.29
CA GLU A 66 -22.28 13.47 2.00
C GLU A 66 -21.29 14.67 2.08
N GLY A 67 -21.08 15.19 3.29
CA GLY A 67 -20.17 16.32 3.55
C GLY A 67 -18.68 15.93 3.53
N PRO A 68 -17.77 16.92 3.46
CA PRO A 68 -16.34 16.67 3.50
C PRO A 68 -15.92 16.11 4.87
N ALA A 69 -15.13 15.04 4.86
CA ALA A 69 -14.51 14.47 6.06
C ALA A 69 -12.99 14.38 5.92
N LEU A 70 -12.30 14.48 7.06
CA LEU A 70 -10.90 14.13 7.14
C LEU A 70 -10.78 12.60 7.25
N ALA A 71 -10.34 11.97 6.16
CA ALA A 71 -10.08 10.54 6.09
C ALA A 71 -8.59 10.26 6.35
N VAL A 72 -8.31 9.34 7.26
CA VAL A 72 -6.98 8.76 7.49
C VAL A 72 -6.97 7.40 6.83
N VAL A 73 -6.24 7.25 5.73
CA VAL A 73 -6.26 6.04 4.90
C VAL A 73 -4.89 5.40 4.90
N TYR A 74 -4.75 4.32 5.66
CA TYR A 74 -3.50 3.60 5.87
C TYR A 74 -3.61 2.18 5.30
N ASP A 75 -2.75 1.85 4.34
CA ASP A 75 -2.69 0.55 3.69
C ASP A 75 -1.24 0.12 3.39
N GLY A 76 -1.09 -0.95 2.61
CA GLY A 76 0.20 -1.41 2.11
C GLY A 76 0.68 -0.66 0.85
N THR A 77 -0.14 -0.63 -0.19
CA THR A 77 0.24 -0.14 -1.52
C THR A 77 -1.02 0.29 -2.27
N GLY A 78 -1.10 1.58 -2.62
CA GLY A 78 -2.07 2.12 -3.57
C GLY A 78 -1.39 2.95 -4.66
N TYR A 79 -1.94 2.94 -5.86
CA TYR A 79 -1.43 3.76 -6.96
C TYR A 79 -1.74 5.24 -6.72
N GLY A 80 -0.69 6.04 -6.59
CA GLY A 80 -0.79 7.48 -6.41
C GLY A 80 -0.95 8.23 -7.71
N ASP A 81 -1.65 9.36 -7.68
CA ASP A 81 -1.81 10.22 -8.86
C ASP A 81 -0.49 10.85 -9.33
N ASP A 82 0.51 10.91 -8.45
CA ASP A 82 1.86 11.38 -8.75
C ASP A 82 2.81 10.26 -9.21
N GLY A 83 2.27 9.07 -9.55
CA GLY A 83 3.04 7.90 -9.97
C GLY A 83 3.82 7.22 -8.86
N ARG A 84 3.65 7.67 -7.61
CA ARG A 84 4.26 7.08 -6.41
C ARG A 84 3.31 6.09 -5.75
N ILE A 85 3.84 5.30 -4.83
CA ILE A 85 3.06 4.41 -4.00
C ILE A 85 2.51 5.20 -2.81
N TRP A 86 1.20 5.20 -2.65
CA TRP A 86 0.53 5.72 -1.47
C TRP A 86 0.24 4.57 -0.50
N GLY A 87 0.10 4.89 0.78
CA GLY A 87 -0.33 3.93 1.81
C GLY A 87 -0.43 4.52 3.21
N ALA A 88 -0.30 5.83 3.36
CA ALA A 88 -0.35 6.53 4.63
C ALA A 88 -0.79 7.98 4.39
N GLU A 89 -2.06 8.14 4.02
CA GLU A 89 -2.58 9.39 3.47
C GLU A 89 -3.63 10.03 4.37
N LEU A 90 -3.57 11.35 4.50
CA LEU A 90 -4.66 12.14 5.03
C LEU A 90 -5.33 12.88 3.87
N LEU A 91 -6.62 12.62 3.70
CA LEU A 91 -7.44 13.18 2.63
C LEU A 91 -8.59 13.98 3.23
N VAL A 92 -8.89 15.14 2.66
CA VAL A 92 -10.23 15.72 2.81
C VAL A 92 -11.07 15.17 1.67
N SER A 93 -12.00 14.25 1.96
CA SER A 93 -12.77 13.50 0.96
C SER A 93 -14.27 13.76 1.09
N THR A 94 -14.96 13.79 -0.04
CA THR A 94 -16.43 13.62 -0.18
C THR A 94 -16.69 12.28 -0.89
N LEU A 95 -17.93 12.01 -1.30
CA LEU A 95 -18.25 10.85 -2.15
C LEU A 95 -17.75 10.97 -3.60
N THR A 96 -17.46 12.19 -4.06
CA THR A 96 -17.18 12.49 -5.49
C THR A 96 -15.82 13.10 -5.74
N GLY A 97 -15.07 13.44 -4.69
CA GLY A 97 -13.73 14.00 -4.83
C GLY A 97 -12.95 13.97 -3.53
N TYR A 98 -11.67 14.31 -3.63
CA TYR A 98 -10.77 14.39 -2.50
C TYR A 98 -9.65 15.40 -2.76
N ARG A 99 -9.04 15.84 -1.67
CA ARG A 99 -7.79 16.60 -1.66
C ARG A 99 -6.85 15.98 -0.65
N ARG A 100 -5.66 15.58 -1.10
CA ARG A 100 -4.59 15.10 -0.21
C ARG A 100 -4.04 16.26 0.61
N VAL A 101 -4.05 16.14 1.94
CA VAL A 101 -3.66 17.21 2.86
C VAL A 101 -2.41 16.88 3.68
N ALA A 102 -2.14 15.61 3.94
CA ALA A 102 -0.88 15.18 4.51
C ALA A 102 -0.55 13.73 4.11
N ARG A 103 0.71 13.35 4.34
CA ARG A 103 1.23 12.01 4.06
C ARG A 103 2.46 11.73 4.92
N LEU A 104 2.82 10.46 5.05
CA LEU A 104 4.20 10.13 5.46
C LEU A 104 5.21 10.61 4.42
N ARG A 105 6.44 10.92 4.87
CA ARG A 105 7.56 11.20 3.96
C ARG A 105 7.78 9.98 3.06
N ASN A 106 7.99 10.25 1.76
CA ASN A 106 8.29 9.20 0.80
C ASN A 106 9.62 8.52 1.11
N VAL A 107 9.63 7.20 1.00
CA VAL A 107 10.79 6.34 1.25
C VAL A 107 11.09 5.54 -0.01
N PRO A 108 12.37 5.44 -0.44
CA PRO A 108 12.73 4.61 -1.59
C PRO A 108 12.64 3.12 -1.26
N LEU A 109 11.84 2.37 -2.03
CA LEU A 109 11.65 0.93 -1.90
C LEU A 109 12.54 0.16 -2.89
N ALA A 110 13.84 0.09 -2.60
CA ALA A 110 14.78 -0.58 -3.49
C ALA A 110 14.45 -2.06 -3.72
N GLY A 111 14.11 -2.39 -4.97
CA GLY A 111 13.70 -3.71 -5.42
C GLY A 111 12.19 -3.88 -5.65
N GLY A 112 11.38 -2.82 -5.52
CA GLY A 112 9.93 -2.88 -5.77
C GLY A 112 9.26 -3.96 -4.92
N ASP A 113 8.53 -4.88 -5.56
CA ASP A 113 7.85 -6.01 -4.92
C ASP A 113 8.78 -6.89 -4.07
N ALA A 114 10.05 -6.99 -4.44
CA ALA A 114 11.02 -7.75 -3.65
C ALA A 114 11.31 -7.10 -2.29
N ALA A 115 11.00 -5.82 -2.10
CA ALA A 115 11.09 -5.14 -0.80
C ALA A 115 10.00 -5.63 0.17
N VAL A 116 8.79 -5.93 -0.32
CA VAL A 116 7.69 -6.45 0.50
C VAL A 116 8.06 -7.79 1.16
N ARG A 117 8.77 -8.66 0.42
CA ARG A 117 9.28 -9.94 0.97
C ARG A 117 10.54 -9.80 1.83
N ALA A 118 11.16 -8.62 1.85
CA ALA A 118 12.43 -8.38 2.50
C ALA A 118 12.40 -7.06 3.29
N PRO A 119 11.73 -7.02 4.47
CA PRO A 119 11.69 -5.86 5.37
C PRO A 119 13.04 -5.17 5.63
N TRP A 120 14.16 -5.90 5.62
CA TRP A 120 15.49 -5.30 5.75
C TRP A 120 15.84 -4.32 4.61
N ARG A 121 15.30 -4.50 3.39
CA ARG A 121 15.46 -3.55 2.28
C ARG A 121 14.67 -2.26 2.52
N ILE A 122 13.47 -2.39 3.08
CA ILE A 122 12.63 -1.24 3.44
C ILE A 122 13.31 -0.45 4.57
N ALA A 123 13.89 -1.14 5.54
CA ALA A 123 14.68 -0.51 6.60
C ALA A 123 15.87 0.30 6.04
N LEU A 124 16.54 -0.15 4.97
CA LEU A 124 17.57 0.67 4.30
C LEU A 124 17.01 1.94 3.67
N GLY A 125 15.81 1.88 3.10
CA GLY A 125 15.11 3.05 2.59
C GLY A 125 14.91 4.09 3.71
N TYR A 126 14.36 3.68 4.85
CA TYR A 126 14.20 4.59 6.00
C TYR A 126 15.55 5.10 6.53
N ARG A 127 16.57 4.25 6.61
CA ARG A 127 17.92 4.65 7.03
C ARG A 127 18.52 5.71 6.10
N SER A 128 18.20 5.69 4.80
CA SER A 128 18.67 6.70 3.85
C SER A 128 18.05 8.09 4.06
N LEU A 129 16.87 8.16 4.68
CA LEU A 129 16.23 9.43 5.02
C LEU A 129 16.82 10.06 6.28
N GLU A 130 17.31 9.23 7.21
CA GLU A 130 17.86 9.67 8.50
C GLU A 130 19.23 9.02 8.78
N PRO A 131 20.31 9.39 8.07
CA PRO A 131 21.63 8.77 8.22
C PRO A 131 22.19 8.86 9.64
N GLY A 132 21.81 9.90 10.40
CA GLY A 132 22.20 10.08 11.80
C GLY A 132 21.66 9.00 12.75
N LEU A 133 20.66 8.22 12.33
CA LEU A 133 20.07 7.12 13.11
C LEU A 133 20.63 5.75 12.73
N ALA A 134 21.72 5.67 11.96
CA ALA A 134 22.27 4.40 11.48
C ALA A 134 22.55 3.36 12.60
N SER A 135 22.89 3.81 13.81
CA SER A 135 23.11 2.97 14.98
C SER A 135 21.86 2.22 15.47
N ALA A 136 20.66 2.64 15.08
CA ALA A 136 19.41 1.96 15.43
C ALA A 136 19.10 0.73 14.55
N PHE A 137 19.74 0.62 13.38
CA PHE A 137 19.41 -0.40 12.37
C PHE A 137 20.18 -1.74 12.40
N PRO A 138 21.20 -2.03 13.27
CA PRO A 138 21.97 -3.28 13.18
C PRO A 138 21.11 -4.56 13.15
N ALA A 139 20.05 -4.62 13.96
CA ALA A 139 19.17 -5.77 14.03
C ALA A 139 18.39 -6.02 12.71
N ALA A 140 18.13 -4.98 11.92
CA ALA A 140 17.50 -5.12 10.59
C ALA A 140 18.38 -5.88 9.61
N PHE A 141 19.70 -5.90 9.81
CA PHE A 141 20.65 -6.53 8.89
C PHE A 141 21.27 -7.83 9.42
N ALA A 142 20.86 -8.27 10.61
CA ALA A 142 21.35 -9.50 11.22
C ALA A 142 21.11 -10.72 10.29
N GLY A 143 22.20 -11.40 9.91
CA GLY A 143 22.19 -12.54 8.99
C GLY A 143 22.05 -12.18 7.50
N ILE A 144 22.14 -10.89 7.14
CA ILE A 144 22.20 -10.44 5.74
C ILE A 144 23.67 -10.19 5.37
N PRO A 145 24.18 -10.80 4.26
CA PRO A 145 25.55 -10.55 3.84
C PRO A 145 25.81 -9.07 3.56
N GLU A 146 26.88 -8.52 4.10
CA GLU A 146 27.23 -7.09 3.99
C GLU A 146 27.31 -6.61 2.53
N ARG A 147 27.82 -7.46 1.63
CA ARG A 147 27.81 -7.18 0.18
C ARG A 147 26.42 -6.88 -0.37
N LYS A 148 25.39 -7.57 0.14
CA LYS A 148 24.00 -7.42 -0.30
C LYS A 148 23.41 -6.11 0.21
N VAL A 149 23.74 -5.75 1.45
CA VAL A 149 23.38 -4.45 2.06
C VAL A 149 23.98 -3.31 1.22
N ARG A 150 25.28 -3.36 0.94
CA ARG A 150 25.98 -2.34 0.13
C ARG A 150 25.41 -2.18 -1.29
N VAL A 151 25.00 -3.28 -1.92
CA VAL A 151 24.36 -3.23 -3.24
C VAL A 151 23.01 -2.50 -3.18
N VAL A 152 22.19 -2.78 -2.16
CA VAL A 152 20.89 -2.11 -2.00
C VAL A 152 21.06 -0.64 -1.62
N GLU A 153 22.05 -0.29 -0.80
CA GLU A 153 22.38 1.11 -0.51
C GLU A 153 22.74 1.88 -1.78
N ARG A 154 23.61 1.31 -2.64
CA ARG A 154 23.94 1.91 -3.95
C ARG A 154 22.72 2.01 -4.85
N GLN A 155 21.85 1.00 -4.84
CA GLN A 155 20.60 0.99 -5.59
C GLN A 155 19.69 2.16 -5.17
N ILE A 156 19.59 2.42 -3.87
CA ILE A 156 18.83 3.56 -3.32
C ILE A 156 19.43 4.89 -3.78
N VAL A 157 20.75 5.08 -3.61
CA VAL A 157 21.43 6.32 -4.01
C VAL A 157 21.28 6.60 -5.50
N ALA A 158 21.33 5.56 -6.34
CA ALA A 158 21.18 5.68 -7.78
C ALA A 158 19.72 5.77 -8.27
N GLY A 159 18.72 5.61 -7.39
CA GLY A 159 17.30 5.59 -7.78
C GLY A 159 16.91 4.42 -8.68
N LEU A 160 17.70 3.35 -8.74
CA LEU A 160 17.51 2.24 -9.68
C LEU A 160 16.48 1.26 -9.14
N ASN A 161 15.32 1.12 -9.80
CA ASN A 161 14.25 0.23 -9.33
C ASN A 161 13.93 0.44 -7.83
N ALA A 162 13.81 1.70 -7.44
CA ALA A 162 13.56 2.13 -6.07
C ALA A 162 12.37 3.12 -6.03
N PRO A 163 11.15 2.66 -6.38
CA PRO A 163 9.98 3.51 -6.36
C PRO A 163 9.78 4.12 -4.96
N GLU A 164 9.31 5.35 -4.93
CA GLU A 164 9.04 6.07 -3.69
C GLU A 164 7.66 5.69 -3.14
N ALA A 165 7.59 5.48 -1.82
CA ALA A 165 6.35 5.13 -1.14
C ALA A 165 6.12 5.93 0.14
N SER A 166 4.90 6.42 0.34
CA SER A 166 4.37 6.93 1.61
C SER A 166 3.46 5.90 2.24
N SER A 167 3.98 4.71 2.59
CA SER A 167 3.15 3.56 3.01
C SER A 167 3.25 3.23 4.49
N MET A 168 2.08 3.03 5.13
CA MET A 168 2.00 2.64 6.53
C MET A 168 2.43 1.18 6.70
N GLY A 169 2.01 0.29 5.80
CA GLY A 169 2.45 -1.10 5.80
C GLY A 169 3.99 -1.22 5.70
N ARG A 170 4.62 -0.42 4.83
CA ARG A 170 6.09 -0.40 4.70
C ARG A 170 6.77 0.19 5.94
N LEU A 171 6.16 1.18 6.61
CA LEU A 171 6.66 1.68 7.89
C LEU A 171 6.67 0.56 8.96
N PHE A 172 5.58 -0.19 9.07
CA PHE A 172 5.48 -1.33 9.98
C PHE A 172 6.49 -2.42 9.65
N ASP A 173 6.68 -2.75 8.37
CA ASP A 173 7.69 -3.72 7.93
C ASP A 173 9.11 -3.26 8.35
N ALA A 174 9.44 -1.98 8.12
CA ALA A 174 10.72 -1.42 8.53
C ALA A 174 10.92 -1.44 10.05
N ALA A 175 9.91 -1.05 10.82
CA ALA A 175 9.93 -1.10 12.27
C ALA A 175 10.16 -2.54 12.78
N ALA A 176 9.46 -3.51 12.22
CA ALA A 176 9.65 -4.92 12.55
C ALA A 176 11.07 -5.41 12.26
N ALA A 177 11.69 -4.95 11.16
CA ALA A 177 13.08 -5.27 10.86
C ALA A 177 14.05 -4.62 11.85
N VAL A 178 13.89 -3.32 12.12
CA VAL A 178 14.71 -2.54 13.06
C VAL A 178 14.66 -3.13 14.46
N LEU A 179 13.49 -3.60 14.90
CA LEU A 179 13.29 -4.27 16.19
C LEU A 179 13.74 -5.74 16.19
N GLY A 180 14.27 -6.25 15.07
CA GLY A 180 14.77 -7.62 14.96
C GLY A 180 13.69 -8.70 14.82
N VAL A 181 12.41 -8.31 14.77
CA VAL A 181 11.23 -9.18 14.72
C VAL A 181 11.19 -9.99 13.42
N ARG A 182 11.22 -9.30 12.27
CA ARG A 182 11.18 -9.95 10.94
C ARG A 182 12.03 -9.19 9.94
N ARG A 183 12.87 -9.94 9.22
CA ARG A 183 13.72 -9.44 8.13
C ARG A 183 13.30 -9.98 6.77
N ARG A 184 12.55 -11.08 6.74
CA ARG A 184 12.04 -11.74 5.53
C ARG A 184 10.61 -12.17 5.79
N CYS A 185 9.78 -12.04 4.77
CA CYS A 185 8.37 -12.41 4.81
C CYS A 185 8.07 -13.48 3.74
N ARG A 186 7.18 -14.41 4.09
CA ARG A 186 6.68 -15.50 3.25
C ARG A 186 5.42 -15.06 2.51
N TYR A 187 4.60 -14.23 3.16
CA TYR A 187 3.36 -13.67 2.65
C TYR A 187 3.25 -12.18 3.00
N GLU A 188 2.26 -11.50 2.41
CA GLU A 188 2.02 -10.08 2.62
C GLU A 188 1.62 -9.75 4.07
N ALA A 189 2.03 -8.59 4.58
CA ALA A 189 1.77 -8.10 5.94
C ALA A 189 2.34 -8.95 7.10
N GLU A 190 3.10 -10.03 6.86
CA GLU A 190 3.63 -10.91 7.92
C GLU A 190 4.44 -10.14 8.98
N ALA A 191 5.30 -9.20 8.56
CA ALA A 191 6.12 -8.44 9.50
C ALA A 191 5.28 -7.46 10.34
N ALA A 192 4.32 -6.76 9.72
CA ALA A 192 3.39 -5.88 10.41
C ALA A 192 2.55 -6.64 11.46
N MET A 193 1.96 -7.78 11.09
CA MET A 193 1.20 -8.63 12.01
C MET A 193 2.06 -9.17 13.16
N ALA A 194 3.28 -9.62 12.86
CA ALA A 194 4.22 -10.10 13.88
C ALA A 194 4.60 -9.00 14.86
N LEU A 195 4.77 -7.76 14.38
CA LEU A 195 5.05 -6.60 15.22
C LEU A 195 3.85 -6.25 16.11
N GLU A 196 2.63 -6.22 15.55
CA GLU A 196 1.41 -5.98 16.32
C GLU A 196 1.23 -6.99 17.46
N ALA A 197 1.44 -8.28 17.17
CA ALA A 197 1.34 -9.34 18.17
C ALA A 197 2.31 -9.15 19.35
N LEU A 198 3.48 -8.55 19.11
CA LEU A 198 4.49 -8.25 20.14
C LEU A 198 4.21 -6.94 20.89
N ALA A 199 3.55 -5.97 20.26
CA ALA A 199 3.24 -4.69 20.88
C ALA A 199 2.32 -4.84 22.10
N GLY A 200 1.55 -5.93 22.16
CA GLY A 200 0.68 -6.28 23.29
C GLY A 200 -0.44 -5.26 23.51
N ARG A 201 -1.27 -5.50 24.54
CA ARG A 201 -2.20 -4.48 25.03
C ARG A 201 -1.54 -3.75 26.18
N ARG A 202 -1.09 -2.52 25.94
CA ARG A 202 -0.82 -1.59 27.03
C ARG A 202 -2.20 -1.11 27.50
N PRO A 203 -2.64 -1.36 28.75
CA PRO A 203 -3.87 -0.76 29.24
C PRO A 203 -3.76 0.74 29.05
N ALA A 204 -4.83 1.37 28.54
CA ALA A 204 -4.90 2.82 28.44
C ALA A 204 -4.52 3.38 29.82
N ALA A 205 -3.55 4.30 29.86
CA ALA A 205 -3.25 5.00 31.09
C ALA A 205 -4.55 5.69 31.54
N SER A 206 -5.12 5.21 32.63
CA SER A 206 -6.25 5.81 33.33
C SER A 206 -5.85 7.15 33.92
#